data_AF-A0A553E8F3-F1
#
_entry.id   AF-A0A553E8F3-F1
#
_cell.length_a   1.000
_cell.length_b   1.000
_cell.length_c   1.000
_cell.angle_alpha   90.00
_cell.angle_beta   90.00
_cell.angle_gamma   90.00
#
_symmetry.space_group_name_H-M   'P 1'
#
loop_
_entity.id
_entity.type
_entity.pdbx_description
1 polymer ?
#
loop_
_entity_poly.entity_id
_entity_poly.type
_entity_poly.pdbx_seq_one_letter_code
_entity_poly.pdbx_strand_id
1 'polypeptide(L)'
;MTLIEKTQDFVSKLLKDKLSSEYTYHNLNHTQGVVKAVETLCEKENVSDLDKELLVIAAWFHDTGYTKDAENHEVHSAVIATSFLIEKKVATDSITQIVALIKATEKKYVPQNELEKIIKDADYYHLFGSDYLFSCEGLRKEWQNTENKTFTDKEWALLNFDFMVNVHQFYTEYAIANWQPLKDKNCIALQQKINAKADKSITKEKKAKKIKTEKTEKPEKSERGIDTVFRVTLGNHTRLSGIADSKANILLSVNAIIISIALSTIIPKLDNPKYVHLMIPTLIMIVSSVTTIIFAILSTRPKVTKGIFTRQDIEEKKVNLLFFGNFYKMPLQEYQWAMNEMMKDKEYIYNTMIKDLYFLGVVLERKYRLLRVAYNFFMFGIVITVLSFIIAFKMIGN
;
A
#
# COMPACT_ATOMS: atom_id res chain seq x y z
N MET A 1 -3.32 21.47 38.06
CA MET A 1 -3.63 20.52 36.98
C MET A 1 -4.50 21.18 35.94
N THR A 2 -4.06 21.15 34.68
CA THR A 2 -4.84 21.54 33.49
C THR A 2 -6.06 20.63 33.31
N LEU A 3 -6.99 20.99 32.42
CA LEU A 3 -8.15 20.13 32.13
C LEU A 3 -7.70 18.81 31.49
N ILE A 4 -6.69 18.84 30.63
CA ILE A 4 -6.08 17.65 30.01
C ILE A 4 -5.48 16.73 31.09
N GLU A 5 -4.70 17.25 32.04
CA GLU A 5 -4.10 16.45 33.12
C GLU A 5 -5.17 15.77 33.98
N LYS A 6 -6.24 16.51 34.35
CA LYS A 6 -7.38 15.94 35.08
C LYS A 6 -8.09 14.84 34.29
N THR A 7 -8.21 15.02 32.98
CA THR A 7 -8.83 14.06 32.07
C THR A 7 -8.00 12.78 31.98
N GLN A 8 -6.69 12.93 31.76
CA GLN A 8 -5.73 11.81 31.73
C GLN A 8 -5.79 10.99 33.03
N ASP A 9 -5.76 11.65 34.20
CA ASP A 9 -5.82 10.97 35.49
C ASP A 9 -7.13 10.19 35.67
N PHE A 10 -8.26 10.82 35.31
CA PHE A 10 -9.57 10.20 35.38
C PHE A 10 -9.67 8.96 34.48
N VAL A 11 -9.31 9.10 33.20
CA VAL A 11 -9.38 8.01 32.22
C VAL A 11 -8.42 6.88 32.58
N SER A 12 -7.19 7.22 32.95
CA SER A 12 -6.18 6.21 33.34
C SER A 12 -6.66 5.37 34.52
N LYS A 13 -7.27 6.02 35.52
CA LYS A 13 -7.88 5.33 36.66
C LYS A 13 -9.10 4.51 36.24
N LEU A 14 -9.98 5.07 35.44
CA LEU A 14 -11.19 4.39 34.96
C LEU A 14 -10.86 3.10 34.21
N LEU A 15 -9.96 3.16 33.22
CA LEU A 15 -9.57 1.99 32.44
C LEU A 15 -8.82 0.98 33.32
N LYS A 16 -7.95 1.42 34.23
CA LYS A 16 -7.24 0.51 35.14
C LYS A 16 -8.17 -0.22 36.11
N ASP A 17 -9.19 0.46 36.63
CA ASP A 17 -10.07 -0.06 37.69
C ASP A 17 -11.30 -0.79 37.15
N LYS A 18 -11.75 -0.48 35.92
CA LYS A 18 -13.05 -0.94 35.38
C LYS A 18 -12.98 -1.68 34.06
N LEU A 19 -11.91 -1.57 33.28
CA LEU A 19 -11.80 -2.30 32.01
C LEU A 19 -11.54 -3.78 32.30
N SER A 20 -12.27 -4.67 31.62
CA SER A 20 -12.01 -6.11 31.69
C SER A 20 -10.62 -6.43 31.15
N SER A 21 -9.93 -7.40 31.77
CA SER A 21 -8.64 -7.91 31.27
C SER A 21 -8.76 -8.66 29.94
N GLU A 22 -9.99 -8.90 29.47
CA GLU A 22 -10.27 -9.48 28.15
C GLU A 22 -9.95 -8.52 26.99
N TYR A 23 -9.95 -7.20 27.24
CA TYR A 23 -9.59 -6.16 26.27
C TYR A 23 -8.08 -6.01 26.13
N THR A 24 -7.49 -6.84 25.27
CA THR A 24 -6.04 -6.87 25.03
C THR A 24 -5.55 -5.81 24.05
N TYR A 25 -6.44 -5.16 23.30
CA TYR A 25 -6.12 -4.06 22.39
C TYR A 25 -6.69 -2.72 22.88
N HIS A 26 -7.99 -2.62 23.12
CA HIS A 26 -8.64 -1.37 23.56
C HIS A 26 -8.39 -1.10 25.06
N ASN A 27 -7.14 -0.76 25.39
CA ASN A 27 -6.66 -0.51 26.74
C ASN A 27 -5.94 0.84 26.85
N LEU A 28 -5.44 1.17 28.05
CA LEU A 28 -4.79 2.45 28.31
C LEU A 28 -3.62 2.76 27.37
N ASN A 29 -2.85 1.76 26.93
CA ASN A 29 -1.75 1.97 26.00
C ASN A 29 -2.26 2.40 24.62
N HIS A 30 -3.38 1.83 24.16
CA HIS A 30 -4.04 2.25 22.92
C HIS A 30 -4.51 3.71 23.03
N THR A 31 -5.21 4.06 24.11
CA THR A 31 -5.66 5.44 24.37
C THR A 31 -4.49 6.44 24.34
N GLN A 32 -3.38 6.10 24.99
CA GLN A 32 -2.16 6.93 24.97
C GLN A 32 -1.57 7.08 23.56
N GLY A 33 -1.65 6.03 22.74
CA GLY A 33 -1.22 6.07 21.34
C GLY A 33 -2.07 6.99 20.48
N VAL A 34 -3.40 6.91 20.63
CA VAL A 34 -4.36 7.81 19.94
C VAL A 34 -4.11 9.27 20.33
N VAL A 35 -3.91 9.55 21.62
CA VAL A 35 -3.59 10.92 22.10
C VAL A 35 -2.31 11.46 21.45
N LYS A 36 -1.24 10.67 21.38
CA LYS A 36 0.01 11.08 20.70
C LYS A 36 -0.18 11.31 19.19
N ALA A 37 -1.01 10.49 18.55
CA ALA A 37 -1.33 10.64 17.13
C ALA A 37 -2.13 11.92 16.88
N VAL A 38 -3.10 12.24 17.74
CA VAL A 38 -3.82 13.53 17.72
C VAL A 38 -2.86 14.69 17.90
N GLU A 39 -1.97 14.66 18.89
CA GLU A 39 -0.98 15.72 19.11
C GLU A 39 -0.10 15.96 17.88
N THR A 40 0.33 14.89 17.22
CA THR A 40 1.12 14.93 15.99
C THR A 40 0.33 15.57 14.84
N LEU A 41 -0.92 15.14 14.61
CA LEU A 41 -1.76 15.71 13.56
C LEU A 41 -2.08 17.17 13.82
N CYS A 42 -2.42 17.55 15.05
CA CYS A 42 -2.68 18.94 15.40
C CYS A 42 -1.49 19.86 15.10
N GLU A 43 -0.26 19.38 15.37
CA GLU A 43 0.96 20.14 15.03
C GLU A 43 1.14 20.28 13.52
N LYS A 44 0.89 19.21 12.75
CA LYS A 44 1.18 19.18 11.31
C LYS A 44 0.10 19.83 10.45
N GLU A 45 -1.14 19.80 10.92
CA GLU A 45 -2.31 20.42 10.28
C GLU A 45 -2.55 21.86 10.77
N ASN A 46 -1.66 22.41 11.62
CA ASN A 46 -1.73 23.77 12.17
C ASN A 46 -3.07 24.07 12.89
N VAL A 47 -3.52 23.13 13.71
CA VAL A 47 -4.77 23.24 14.48
C VAL A 47 -4.60 24.24 15.62
N SER A 48 -5.64 25.01 15.94
CA SER A 48 -5.60 25.99 17.03
C SER A 48 -5.42 25.31 18.39
N ASP A 49 -4.81 26.01 19.36
CA ASP A 49 -4.61 25.44 20.71
C ASP A 49 -5.93 25.05 21.40
N LEU A 50 -7.02 25.81 21.13
CA LEU A 50 -8.35 25.51 21.64
C LEU A 50 -8.89 24.21 21.04
N ASP A 51 -8.84 24.05 19.73
CA ASP A 51 -9.33 22.85 19.05
C ASP A 51 -8.47 21.62 19.40
N LYS A 52 -7.15 21.83 19.56
CA LYS A 52 -6.23 20.81 20.04
C LYS A 52 -6.59 20.32 21.43
N GLU A 53 -6.94 21.22 22.36
CA GLU A 53 -7.41 20.83 23.69
C GLU A 53 -8.67 19.96 23.62
N LEU A 54 -9.64 20.32 22.78
CA LEU A 54 -10.86 19.52 22.57
C LEU A 54 -10.56 18.12 22.00
N LEU A 55 -9.68 18.04 20.99
CA LEU A 55 -9.28 16.78 20.37
C LEU A 55 -8.54 15.86 21.33
N VAL A 56 -7.62 16.40 22.15
CA VAL A 56 -6.87 15.61 23.14
C VAL A 56 -7.82 15.06 24.21
N ILE A 57 -8.78 15.85 24.68
CA ILE A 57 -9.79 15.39 25.64
C ILE A 57 -10.67 14.31 25.01
N ALA A 58 -11.13 14.50 23.77
CA ALA A 58 -11.90 13.48 23.04
C ALA A 58 -11.10 12.18 22.87
N ALA A 59 -9.82 12.27 22.50
CA ALA A 59 -8.92 11.12 22.36
C ALA A 59 -8.70 10.37 23.66
N TRP A 60 -8.67 11.03 24.82
CA TRP A 60 -8.65 10.33 26.09
C TRP A 60 -9.95 9.56 26.35
N PHE A 61 -11.10 10.10 25.97
CA PHE A 61 -12.39 9.49 26.28
C PHE A 61 -12.91 8.47 25.26
N HIS A 62 -12.42 8.46 24.00
CA HIS A 62 -13.06 7.75 22.88
C HIS A 62 -13.43 6.28 23.18
N ASP A 63 -12.58 5.56 23.90
CA ASP A 63 -12.73 4.14 24.22
C ASP A 63 -13.16 3.83 25.65
N THR A 64 -13.47 4.84 26.46
CA THR A 64 -13.87 4.61 27.87
C THR A 64 -15.17 3.80 28.01
N GLY A 65 -16.00 3.78 26.97
CA GLY A 65 -17.22 3.00 26.89
C GLY A 65 -17.02 1.48 26.87
N TYR A 66 -15.83 0.98 26.52
CA TYR A 66 -15.49 -0.45 26.64
C TYR A 66 -15.58 -0.96 28.09
N THR A 67 -15.57 -0.06 29.08
CA THR A 67 -15.87 -0.40 30.49
C THR A 67 -17.34 -0.72 30.76
N LYS A 68 -18.22 -0.54 29.77
CA LYS A 68 -19.67 -0.77 29.84
C LYS A 68 -20.13 -1.79 28.81
N ASP A 69 -19.90 -1.51 27.54
CA ASP A 69 -20.33 -2.32 26.42
C ASP A 69 -19.42 -2.07 25.21
N ALA A 70 -19.13 -3.12 24.44
CA ALA A 70 -18.31 -3.03 23.24
C ALA A 70 -19.10 -2.56 22.01
N GLU A 71 -20.38 -2.95 21.89
CA GLU A 71 -21.17 -2.71 20.69
C GLU A 71 -21.50 -1.22 20.50
N ASN A 72 -21.72 -0.49 21.59
CA ASN A 72 -22.03 0.95 21.57
C ASN A 72 -21.04 1.77 22.43
N HIS A 73 -19.76 1.39 22.42
CA HIS A 73 -18.76 1.99 23.29
C HIS A 73 -18.64 3.50 23.06
N GLU A 74 -18.77 4.03 21.84
CA GLU A 74 -18.67 5.46 21.55
C GLU A 74 -19.80 6.26 22.23
N VAL A 75 -21.01 5.68 22.30
CA VAL A 75 -22.15 6.29 23.00
C VAL A 75 -21.89 6.31 24.51
N HIS A 76 -21.39 5.21 25.07
CA HIS A 76 -21.04 5.15 26.48
C HIS A 76 -19.86 6.07 26.83
N SER A 77 -18.85 6.15 25.98
CA SER A 77 -17.72 7.08 26.09
C SER A 77 -18.19 8.52 26.14
N ALA A 78 -19.12 8.91 25.25
CA ALA A 78 -19.70 10.24 25.25
C ALA A 78 -20.45 10.56 26.57
N VAL A 79 -21.17 9.59 27.15
CA VAL A 79 -21.86 9.76 28.44
C VAL A 79 -20.87 9.94 29.59
N ILE A 80 -19.80 9.15 29.61
CA ILE A 80 -18.72 9.24 30.61
C ILE A 80 -18.03 10.60 30.51
N ALA A 81 -17.64 11.01 29.30
CA ALA A 81 -17.02 12.31 29.04
C ALA A 81 -17.92 13.46 29.47
N THR A 82 -19.20 13.44 29.08
CA THR A 82 -20.19 14.47 29.46
C THR A 82 -20.28 14.63 30.98
N SER A 83 -20.42 13.51 31.70
CA SER A 83 -20.55 13.52 33.16
C SER A 83 -19.31 14.13 33.82
N PHE A 84 -18.11 13.75 33.38
CA PHE A 84 -16.86 14.29 33.88
C PHE A 84 -16.71 15.79 33.58
N LEU A 85 -17.01 16.21 32.35
CA LEU A 85 -16.82 17.60 31.92
C LEU A 85 -17.82 18.56 32.60
N ILE A 86 -19.05 18.11 32.85
CA ILE A 86 -20.03 18.86 33.67
C ILE A 86 -19.51 19.05 35.09
N GLU A 87 -18.96 18.00 35.71
CA GLU A 87 -18.37 18.09 37.06
C GLU A 87 -17.19 19.09 37.09
N LYS A 88 -16.41 19.16 36.00
CA LYS A 88 -15.31 20.11 35.84
C LYS A 88 -15.75 21.51 35.39
N LYS A 89 -17.06 21.76 35.26
CA LYS A 89 -17.66 23.05 34.88
C LYS A 89 -17.18 23.57 33.51
N VAL A 90 -16.97 22.66 32.57
CA VAL A 90 -16.63 23.00 31.17
C VAL A 90 -17.85 23.58 30.46
N ALA A 91 -17.64 24.53 29.55
CA ALA A 91 -18.72 25.16 28.79
C ALA A 91 -19.48 24.14 27.92
N THR A 92 -20.81 24.30 27.83
CA THR A 92 -21.70 23.38 27.11
C THR A 92 -21.32 23.20 25.63
N ASP A 93 -20.85 24.26 24.98
CA ASP A 93 -20.43 24.21 23.57
C ASP A 93 -19.18 23.31 23.40
N SER A 94 -18.20 23.43 24.29
CA SER A 94 -17.01 22.56 24.28
C SER A 94 -17.37 21.10 24.57
N ILE A 95 -18.29 20.84 25.51
CA ILE A 95 -18.79 19.48 25.79
C ILE A 95 -19.44 18.89 24.55
N THR A 96 -20.27 19.67 23.86
CA THR A 96 -20.96 19.24 22.64
C THR A 96 -19.97 18.86 21.54
N GLN A 97 -18.91 19.66 21.35
CA GLN A 97 -17.85 19.36 20.39
C GLN A 97 -17.06 18.11 20.76
N ILE A 98 -16.63 17.97 22.01
CA ILE A 98 -15.92 16.77 22.48
C ILE A 98 -16.75 15.50 22.26
N VAL A 99 -18.05 15.56 22.57
CA VAL A 99 -18.98 14.44 22.35
C VAL A 99 -19.13 14.11 20.86
N ALA A 100 -19.18 15.11 19.99
CA ALA A 100 -19.22 14.90 18.54
C ALA A 100 -17.94 14.21 18.04
N LEU A 101 -16.78 14.65 18.51
CA LEU A 101 -15.48 14.04 18.16
C LEU A 101 -15.37 12.59 18.63
N ILE A 102 -15.82 12.28 19.85
CA ILE A 102 -15.88 10.90 20.35
C ILE A 102 -16.80 10.05 19.46
N LYS A 103 -17.98 10.55 19.11
CA LYS A 103 -18.91 9.79 18.24
C LYS A 103 -18.37 9.60 16.82
N ALA A 104 -17.51 10.49 16.35
CA ALA A 104 -16.90 10.39 15.04
C ALA A 104 -15.93 9.18 14.92
N THR A 105 -15.46 8.61 16.04
CA THR A 105 -14.60 7.41 16.00
C THR A 105 -15.38 6.15 15.58
N GLU A 106 -16.72 6.17 15.60
CA GLU A 106 -17.54 5.01 15.20
C GLU A 106 -17.18 4.50 13.80
N LYS A 107 -16.96 3.20 13.69
CA LYS A 107 -16.36 2.54 12.52
C LYS A 107 -16.93 2.95 11.14
N LYS A 108 -18.23 3.18 11.02
CA LYS A 108 -18.89 3.54 9.73
C LYS A 108 -19.08 5.04 9.55
N TYR A 109 -18.81 5.85 10.57
CA TYR A 109 -18.92 7.28 10.51
C TYR A 109 -17.90 7.90 9.52
N VAL A 110 -18.38 8.84 8.71
CA VAL A 110 -17.55 9.61 7.77
C VAL A 110 -17.35 11.00 8.36
N PRO A 111 -16.10 11.47 8.56
CA PRO A 111 -15.83 12.77 9.16
C PRO A 111 -16.35 13.92 8.30
N GLN A 112 -16.98 14.91 8.94
CA GLN A 112 -17.65 16.03 8.30
C GLN A 112 -16.85 17.35 8.34
N ASN A 113 -15.85 17.44 9.22
CA ASN A 113 -15.00 18.62 9.40
C ASN A 113 -13.56 18.21 9.73
N GLU A 114 -12.64 19.18 9.75
CA GLU A 114 -11.20 18.91 9.96
C GLU A 114 -10.89 18.24 11.29
N LEU A 115 -11.55 18.63 12.38
CA LEU A 115 -11.33 18.02 13.70
C LEU A 115 -11.77 16.56 13.72
N GLU A 116 -12.90 16.24 13.08
CA GLU A 116 -13.36 14.86 12.92
C GLU A 116 -12.41 14.03 12.05
N LYS A 117 -11.80 14.61 11.01
CA LYS A 117 -10.77 13.90 10.21
C LYS A 117 -9.56 13.55 11.07
N ILE A 118 -9.14 14.48 11.93
CA ILE A 118 -7.98 14.28 12.82
C ILE A 118 -8.21 13.16 13.82
N ILE A 119 -9.33 13.19 14.57
CA ILE A 119 -9.62 12.14 15.55
C ILE A 119 -9.80 10.78 14.85
N LYS A 120 -10.39 10.77 13.64
CA LYS A 120 -10.58 9.56 12.85
C LYS A 120 -9.26 8.94 12.40
N ASP A 121 -8.36 9.75 11.87
CA ASP A 121 -7.04 9.27 11.44
C ASP A 121 -6.18 8.82 12.63
N ALA A 122 -6.27 9.54 13.76
CA ALA A 122 -5.52 9.22 14.97
C ALA A 122 -5.95 7.91 15.64
N ASP A 123 -7.25 7.59 15.61
CA ASP A 123 -7.80 6.35 16.16
C ASP A 123 -7.16 5.09 15.51
N TYR A 124 -6.88 5.19 14.21
CA TYR A 124 -6.23 4.14 13.43
C TYR A 124 -4.69 4.20 13.42
N TYR A 125 -4.06 4.81 14.44
CA TYR A 125 -2.59 5.01 14.43
C TYR A 125 -1.78 3.72 14.31
N HIS A 126 -2.31 2.62 14.86
CA HIS A 126 -1.67 1.31 14.82
C HIS A 126 -1.40 0.84 13.37
N LEU A 127 -2.20 1.27 12.39
CA LEU A 127 -2.09 0.84 10.99
C LEU A 127 -0.76 1.21 10.33
N PHE A 128 -0.11 2.28 10.78
CA PHE A 128 1.19 2.72 10.29
C PHE A 128 2.35 2.44 11.26
N GLY A 129 2.06 1.89 12.43
CA GLY A 129 3.05 1.51 13.44
C GLY A 129 3.99 0.42 12.93
N SER A 130 5.26 0.48 13.33
CA SER A 130 6.24 -0.58 13.02
C SER A 130 5.94 -1.90 13.73
N ASP A 131 5.15 -1.83 14.80
CA ASP A 131 4.66 -2.92 15.64
C ASP A 131 3.26 -3.39 15.25
N TYR A 132 2.72 -2.93 14.11
CA TYR A 132 1.36 -3.26 13.64
C TYR A 132 0.99 -4.74 13.77
N LEU A 133 1.87 -5.65 13.34
CA LEU A 133 1.62 -7.09 13.43
C LEU A 133 1.44 -7.58 14.87
N PHE A 134 2.11 -6.96 15.84
CA PHE A 134 1.95 -7.27 17.27
C PHE A 134 0.62 -6.72 17.80
N SER A 135 0.31 -5.45 17.52
CA SER A 135 -0.95 -4.81 17.95
C SER A 135 -2.17 -5.54 17.41
N CYS A 136 -2.11 -6.02 16.16
CA CYS A 136 -3.18 -6.84 15.58
C CYS A 136 -3.35 -8.20 16.26
N GLU A 137 -2.31 -8.86 16.77
CA GLU A 137 -2.52 -10.08 17.57
C GLU A 137 -3.22 -9.75 18.90
N GLY A 138 -2.96 -8.58 19.48
CA GLY A 138 -3.73 -8.04 20.61
C GLY A 138 -5.22 -7.91 20.27
N LEU A 139 -5.55 -7.36 19.11
CA LEU A 139 -6.94 -7.23 18.67
C LEU A 139 -7.59 -8.59 18.37
N ARG A 140 -6.84 -9.52 17.75
CA ARG A 140 -7.30 -10.90 17.50
C ARG A 140 -7.65 -11.62 18.79
N LYS A 141 -6.79 -11.47 19.80
CA LYS A 141 -6.98 -12.10 21.11
C LYS A 141 -8.18 -11.50 21.82
N GLU A 142 -8.38 -10.20 21.69
CA GLU A 142 -9.54 -9.53 22.24
C GLU A 142 -10.83 -10.06 21.62
N TRP A 143 -10.94 -10.09 20.29
CA TRP A 143 -12.11 -10.63 19.60
C TRP A 143 -12.38 -12.11 19.92
N GLN A 144 -11.33 -12.87 20.20
CA GLN A 144 -11.48 -14.23 20.72
C GLN A 144 -12.14 -14.24 22.10
N ASN A 145 -11.71 -13.36 23.01
CA ASN A 145 -12.20 -13.32 24.38
C ASN A 145 -13.62 -12.74 24.47
N THR A 146 -13.89 -11.63 23.77
CA THR A 146 -15.12 -10.84 23.92
C THR A 146 -16.22 -11.26 22.95
N GLU A 147 -15.85 -11.67 21.73
CA GLU A 147 -16.82 -11.99 20.67
C GLU A 147 -16.83 -13.48 20.28
N ASN A 148 -16.02 -14.32 20.94
CA ASN A 148 -15.82 -15.73 20.59
C ASN A 148 -15.42 -15.95 19.12
N LYS A 149 -14.76 -14.96 18.49
CA LYS A 149 -14.29 -15.06 17.10
C LYS A 149 -12.87 -15.62 17.07
N THR A 150 -12.69 -16.75 16.40
CA THR A 150 -11.37 -17.33 16.19
C THR A 150 -11.02 -17.30 14.71
N PHE A 151 -9.75 -17.02 14.43
CA PHE A 151 -9.19 -16.96 13.09
C PHE A 151 -7.91 -17.77 13.07
N THR A 152 -7.59 -18.40 11.96
CA THR A 152 -6.23 -18.86 11.64
C THR A 152 -5.34 -17.67 11.27
N ASP A 153 -4.02 -17.86 11.24
CA ASP A 153 -3.08 -16.77 10.91
C ASP A 153 -3.33 -16.20 9.51
N LYS A 154 -3.74 -17.08 8.58
CA LYS A 154 -4.08 -16.68 7.22
C LYS A 154 -5.39 -15.92 7.17
N GLU A 155 -6.43 -16.39 7.85
CA GLU A 155 -7.73 -15.69 7.92
C GLU A 155 -7.59 -14.32 8.59
N TRP A 156 -6.80 -14.25 9.66
CA TRP A 156 -6.51 -13.00 10.35
C TRP A 156 -5.76 -12.02 9.45
N ALA A 157 -4.73 -12.49 8.74
CA ALA A 157 -3.99 -11.67 7.79
C ALA A 157 -4.86 -11.18 6.63
N LEU A 158 -5.75 -12.05 6.09
CA LEU A 158 -6.71 -11.69 5.05
C LEU A 158 -7.70 -10.63 5.51
N LEU A 159 -8.27 -10.80 6.71
CA LEU A 159 -9.23 -9.85 7.28
C LEU A 159 -8.61 -8.47 7.52
N ASN A 160 -7.39 -8.44 8.06
CA ASN A 160 -6.65 -7.19 8.27
C ASN A 160 -6.28 -6.52 6.95
N PHE A 161 -5.83 -7.30 5.96
CA PHE A 161 -5.49 -6.77 4.64
C PHE A 161 -6.72 -6.17 3.95
N ASP A 162 -7.86 -6.87 3.98
CA ASP A 162 -9.13 -6.35 3.43
C ASP A 162 -9.57 -5.08 4.14
N PHE A 163 -9.50 -5.04 5.47
CA PHE A 163 -9.81 -3.83 6.24
C PHE A 163 -8.92 -2.65 5.83
N MET A 164 -7.60 -2.84 5.77
CA MET A 164 -6.67 -1.77 5.42
C MET A 164 -6.84 -1.29 3.98
N VAL A 165 -7.14 -2.16 3.02
CA VAL A 165 -7.19 -1.79 1.60
C VAL A 165 -8.56 -1.30 1.18
N ASN A 166 -9.63 -1.92 1.66
CA ASN A 166 -10.98 -1.72 1.12
C ASN A 166 -11.92 -0.96 2.06
N VAL A 167 -11.60 -0.89 3.36
CA VAL A 167 -12.50 -0.28 4.36
C VAL A 167 -11.90 1.02 4.90
N HIS A 168 -10.62 1.01 5.27
CA HIS A 168 -9.97 2.15 5.89
C HIS A 168 -9.35 3.11 4.86
N GLN A 169 -9.56 4.41 5.06
CA GLN A 169 -8.87 5.50 4.36
C GLN A 169 -8.43 6.57 5.36
N PHE A 170 -7.32 7.26 5.06
CA PHE A 170 -6.93 8.47 5.79
C PHE A 170 -7.62 9.70 5.20
N TYR A 171 -7.87 10.72 6.02
CA TYR A 171 -8.63 11.90 5.63
C TYR A 171 -7.82 13.21 5.64
N THR A 172 -6.88 13.35 6.56
CA THR A 172 -6.00 14.52 6.69
C THR A 172 -4.88 14.50 5.64
N GLU A 173 -4.46 15.68 5.18
CA GLU A 173 -3.42 15.76 4.14
C GLU A 173 -2.10 15.16 4.62
N TYR A 174 -1.74 15.40 5.88
CA TYR A 174 -0.53 14.85 6.49
C TYR A 174 -0.58 13.33 6.60
N ALA A 175 -1.69 12.74 7.04
CA ALA A 175 -1.82 11.28 7.15
C ALA A 175 -1.77 10.62 5.77
N ILE A 176 -2.42 11.20 4.76
CA ILE A 176 -2.35 10.72 3.38
C ILE A 176 -0.91 10.76 2.86
N ALA A 177 -0.17 11.84 3.11
CA ALA A 177 1.20 11.98 2.62
C ALA A 177 2.22 11.12 3.38
N ASN A 178 2.07 10.97 4.70
CA ASN A 178 3.12 10.42 5.57
C ASN A 178 2.76 9.06 6.19
N TRP A 179 1.48 8.79 6.46
CA TRP A 179 1.04 7.56 7.12
C TRP A 179 0.55 6.51 6.11
N GLN A 180 -0.04 6.93 4.98
CA GLN A 180 -0.43 6.00 3.92
C GLN A 180 0.75 5.15 3.40
N PRO A 181 1.96 5.69 3.15
CA PRO A 181 3.09 4.86 2.70
C PRO A 181 3.52 3.81 3.75
N LEU A 182 3.34 4.11 5.04
CA LEU A 182 3.66 3.19 6.14
C LEU A 182 2.58 2.10 6.28
N LYS A 183 1.30 2.49 6.17
CA LYS A 183 0.17 1.57 6.05
C LYS A 183 0.35 0.61 4.86
N ASP A 184 0.80 1.12 3.72
CA ASP A 184 1.10 0.32 2.52
C ASP A 184 2.21 -0.71 2.79
N LYS A 185 3.26 -0.33 3.53
CA LYS A 185 4.33 -1.25 3.94
C LYS A 185 3.78 -2.41 4.80
N ASN A 186 2.88 -2.10 5.73
CA ASN A 186 2.22 -3.12 6.55
C ASN A 186 1.28 -4.01 5.73
N CYS A 187 0.59 -3.45 4.72
CA CYS A 187 -0.19 -4.24 3.75
C CYS A 187 0.69 -5.23 2.98
N ILE A 188 1.90 -4.81 2.57
CA ILE A 188 2.86 -5.71 1.90
C ILE A 188 3.29 -6.84 2.83
N ALA A 189 3.54 -6.55 4.12
CA ALA A 189 3.90 -7.57 5.11
C ALA A 189 2.75 -8.58 5.34
N LEU A 190 1.50 -8.12 5.41
CA LEU A 190 0.32 -9.00 5.46
C LEU A 190 0.21 -9.85 4.20
N GLN A 191 0.40 -9.26 3.02
CA GLN A 191 0.37 -10.00 1.76
C GLN A 191 1.45 -11.09 1.70
N GLN A 192 2.64 -10.83 2.24
CA GLN A 192 3.68 -11.86 2.38
C GLN A 192 3.25 -12.98 3.32
N LYS A 193 2.59 -12.67 4.46
CA LYS A 193 2.01 -13.69 5.35
C LYS A 193 0.91 -14.51 4.67
N ILE A 194 0.07 -13.88 3.85
CA ILE A 194 -1.00 -14.55 3.10
C ILE A 194 -0.41 -15.50 2.03
N ASN A 195 0.67 -15.07 1.37
CA ASN A 195 1.33 -15.80 0.28
C ASN A 195 2.36 -16.82 0.75
N ALA A 196 2.85 -16.72 1.99
CA ALA A 196 3.65 -17.76 2.61
C ALA A 196 2.80 -19.04 2.70
N LYS A 197 3.12 -20.02 1.84
CA LYS A 197 2.53 -21.37 1.82
C LYS A 197 2.40 -21.90 3.26
N ALA A 198 1.29 -22.51 3.68
CA ALA A 198 0.87 -23.85 3.25
C ALA A 198 2.00 -24.92 3.23
N ASP A 199 3.12 -24.69 3.93
CA ASP A 199 4.32 -25.55 3.92
C ASP A 199 4.83 -25.93 5.33
N LYS A 200 3.92 -26.03 6.32
CA LYS A 200 4.23 -26.63 7.64
C LYS A 200 3.13 -27.53 8.22
N SER A 201 2.32 -28.19 7.38
CA SER A 201 1.37 -29.21 7.86
C SER A 201 1.14 -30.39 6.90
N ILE A 202 2.17 -30.80 6.13
CA ILE A 202 2.21 -32.14 5.50
C ILE A 202 3.37 -32.95 6.07
N THR A 203 3.41 -33.06 7.40
CA THR A 203 4.05 -34.19 8.09
C THR A 203 3.44 -34.31 9.47
N LYS A 204 2.16 -34.70 9.51
CA LYS A 204 1.60 -35.69 10.45
C LYS A 204 0.11 -35.83 10.18
N GLU A 205 -0.34 -37.07 10.25
CA GLU A 205 -1.74 -37.49 10.30
C GLU A 205 -2.49 -37.61 8.96
N LYS A 206 -2.01 -38.56 8.16
CA LYS A 206 -2.94 -39.56 7.65
C LYS A 206 -3.45 -40.41 8.82
N LYS A 207 -4.78 -40.49 8.93
CA LYS A 207 -5.64 -41.36 9.76
C LYS A 207 -6.14 -40.74 11.08
N ALA A 208 -7.32 -40.12 11.03
CA ALA A 208 -8.53 -40.74 11.61
C ALA A 208 -9.83 -40.03 11.17
N LYS A 209 -10.65 -40.80 10.44
CA LYS A 209 -12.12 -40.85 10.46
C LYS A 209 -12.95 -39.60 10.14
N LYS A 210 -13.50 -39.64 8.91
CA LYS A 210 -14.94 -39.49 8.59
C LYS A 210 -15.85 -39.30 9.82
N ILE A 211 -16.49 -38.14 9.91
CA ILE A 211 -17.94 -38.05 10.16
C ILE A 211 -18.51 -37.03 9.16
N LYS A 212 -19.51 -37.50 8.41
CA LYS A 212 -20.37 -36.71 7.53
C LYS A 212 -21.25 -35.80 8.39
N THR A 213 -21.43 -34.56 7.96
CA THR A 213 -22.77 -33.95 7.88
C THR A 213 -22.75 -32.76 6.93
N GLU A 214 -23.66 -32.83 5.97
CA GLU A 214 -24.06 -31.78 5.05
C GLU A 214 -24.58 -30.55 5.82
N LYS A 215 -24.31 -29.34 5.33
CA LYS A 215 -25.32 -28.45 4.72
C LYS A 215 -24.84 -27.01 4.54
N THR A 216 -25.38 -26.41 3.49
CA THR A 216 -25.53 -24.98 3.16
C THR A 216 -24.32 -24.22 2.62
N GLU A 217 -24.30 -24.17 1.29
CA GLU A 217 -23.69 -23.15 0.46
C GLU A 217 -24.02 -21.72 0.95
N LYS A 218 -22.97 -20.89 1.06
CA LYS A 218 -23.06 -19.43 0.93
C LYS A 218 -22.02 -18.99 -0.11
N PRO A 219 -22.41 -18.66 -1.36
CA PRO A 219 -21.43 -18.38 -2.41
C PRO A 219 -20.90 -16.93 -2.45
N GLU A 220 -21.50 -15.97 -1.73
CA GLU A 220 -21.24 -14.55 -2.02
C GLU A 220 -19.99 -13.91 -1.37
N LYS A 221 -19.48 -14.43 -0.24
CA LYS A 221 -18.35 -13.78 0.49
C LYS A 221 -16.97 -14.13 -0.06
N SER A 222 -16.84 -15.22 -0.83
CA SER A 222 -15.58 -15.62 -1.45
C SER A 222 -15.23 -14.78 -2.69
N GLU A 223 -16.23 -14.25 -3.38
CA GLU A 223 -16.06 -13.61 -4.70
C GLU A 223 -15.42 -12.22 -4.60
N ARG A 224 -15.80 -11.42 -3.60
CA ARG A 224 -15.20 -10.08 -3.37
C ARG A 224 -13.72 -10.11 -2.99
N GLY A 225 -13.29 -11.15 -2.28
CA GLY A 225 -11.88 -11.35 -1.94
C GLY A 225 -11.04 -11.65 -3.20
N ILE A 226 -11.60 -12.46 -4.11
CA ILE A 226 -10.96 -12.80 -5.39
C ILE A 226 -10.84 -11.53 -6.25
N ASP A 227 -11.92 -10.76 -6.40
CA ASP A 227 -11.90 -9.51 -7.19
C ASP A 227 -10.89 -8.49 -6.65
N THR A 228 -10.74 -8.41 -5.32
CA THR A 228 -9.74 -7.58 -4.66
C THR A 228 -8.31 -8.02 -4.99
N VAL A 229 -8.02 -9.33 -4.93
CA VAL A 229 -6.69 -9.86 -5.30
C VAL A 229 -6.36 -9.50 -6.74
N PHE A 230 -7.31 -9.62 -7.67
CA PHE A 230 -7.10 -9.21 -9.06
C PHE A 230 -6.83 -7.71 -9.17
N ARG A 231 -7.65 -6.87 -8.52
CA ARG A 231 -7.51 -5.41 -8.55
C ARG A 231 -6.16 -4.93 -8.00
N VAL A 232 -5.78 -5.43 -6.84
CA VAL A 232 -4.51 -5.06 -6.19
C VAL A 232 -3.32 -5.56 -7.01
N THR A 233 -3.36 -6.81 -7.48
CA THR A 233 -2.25 -7.36 -8.28
C THR A 233 -2.09 -6.61 -9.60
N LEU A 234 -3.19 -6.29 -10.28
CA LEU A 234 -3.20 -5.50 -11.51
C LEU A 234 -2.67 -4.08 -11.27
N GLY A 235 -3.11 -3.43 -10.19
CA GLY A 235 -2.60 -2.13 -9.76
C GLY A 235 -1.09 -2.15 -9.48
N ASN A 236 -0.61 -3.17 -8.78
CA ASN A 236 0.82 -3.37 -8.50
C ASN A 236 1.63 -3.55 -9.78
N HIS A 237 1.19 -4.38 -10.72
CA HIS A 237 1.88 -4.56 -11.99
C HIS A 237 1.91 -3.28 -12.84
N THR A 238 0.81 -2.52 -12.85
CA THR A 238 0.75 -1.21 -13.52
C THR A 238 1.75 -0.24 -12.90
N ARG A 239 1.80 -0.16 -11.56
CA ARG A 239 2.77 0.68 -10.83
C ARG A 239 4.21 0.26 -11.12
N LEU A 240 4.51 -1.04 -11.07
CA LEU A 240 5.85 -1.56 -11.37
C LEU A 240 6.27 -1.28 -12.83
N SER A 241 5.33 -1.38 -13.79
CA SER A 241 5.60 -0.96 -15.16
C SER A 241 5.96 0.53 -15.22
N GLY A 242 5.18 1.38 -14.55
CA GLY A 242 5.47 2.82 -14.49
C GLY A 242 6.84 3.14 -13.85
N ILE A 243 7.25 2.41 -12.82
CA ILE A 243 8.59 2.54 -12.21
C ILE A 243 9.68 2.15 -13.21
N ALA A 244 9.50 1.06 -13.96
CA ALA A 244 10.45 0.64 -14.98
C ALA A 244 10.59 1.70 -16.09
N ASP A 245 9.47 2.29 -16.53
CA ASP A 245 9.45 3.33 -17.55
C ASP A 245 10.13 4.63 -17.05
N SER A 246 9.87 5.03 -15.80
CA SER A 246 10.56 6.15 -15.16
C SER A 246 12.08 5.94 -15.07
N LYS A 247 12.53 4.75 -14.66
CA LYS A 247 13.97 4.42 -14.63
C LYS A 247 14.63 4.44 -16.00
N ALA A 248 13.93 3.97 -17.04
CA ALA A 248 14.42 4.06 -18.42
C ALA A 248 14.54 5.52 -18.87
N ASN A 249 13.56 6.37 -18.55
CA ASN A 249 13.60 7.81 -18.86
C ASN A 249 14.76 8.52 -18.15
N ILE A 250 15.08 8.18 -16.90
CA ILE A 250 16.26 8.71 -16.21
C ILE A 250 17.55 8.34 -16.97
N LEU A 251 17.70 7.08 -17.38
CA LEU A 251 18.86 6.65 -18.16
C LEU A 251 18.95 7.38 -19.51
N LEU A 252 17.81 7.64 -20.17
CA LEU A 252 17.78 8.41 -21.41
C LEU A 252 18.26 9.85 -21.19
N SER A 253 17.71 10.55 -20.21
CA SER A 253 18.03 11.94 -19.92
C SER A 253 19.51 12.13 -19.53
N VAL A 254 20.04 11.28 -18.65
CA VAL A 254 21.44 11.39 -18.22
C VAL A 254 22.40 11.14 -19.37
N ASN A 255 22.16 10.11 -20.20
CA ASN A 255 23.03 9.83 -21.35
C ASN A 255 22.89 10.88 -22.46
N ALA A 256 21.71 11.48 -22.64
CA ALA A 256 21.53 12.60 -23.56
C ALA A 256 22.38 13.82 -23.15
N ILE A 257 22.45 14.13 -21.85
CA ILE A 257 23.31 15.19 -21.31
C ILE A 257 24.79 14.86 -21.55
N ILE A 258 25.23 13.63 -21.25
CA ILE A 258 26.62 13.20 -21.47
C ILE A 258 27.01 13.36 -22.94
N ILE A 259 26.19 12.88 -23.86
CA ILE A 259 26.43 12.98 -25.31
C ILE A 259 26.45 14.45 -25.76
N SER A 260 25.52 15.27 -25.27
CA SER A 260 25.46 16.70 -25.58
C SER A 260 26.74 17.44 -25.17
N ILE A 261 27.23 17.19 -23.95
CA ILE A 261 28.49 17.77 -23.46
C ILE A 261 29.67 17.25 -24.29
N ALA A 262 29.72 15.95 -24.58
CA ALA A 262 30.79 15.37 -25.38
C ALA A 262 30.88 16.01 -26.77
N LEU A 263 29.75 16.16 -27.46
CA LEU A 263 29.66 16.77 -28.79
C LEU A 263 29.95 18.26 -28.80
N SER A 264 29.50 19.01 -27.79
CA SER A 264 29.66 20.47 -27.75
C SER A 264 31.01 20.93 -27.22
N THR A 265 31.66 20.15 -26.35
CA THR A 265 32.86 20.62 -25.63
C THR A 265 34.12 19.80 -25.88
N ILE A 266 34.01 18.47 -25.96
CA ILE A 266 35.18 17.57 -26.03
C ILE A 266 35.55 17.31 -27.49
N ILE A 267 34.58 16.87 -28.30
CA ILE A 267 34.79 16.48 -29.70
C ILE A 267 35.42 17.61 -30.54
N PRO A 268 34.97 18.88 -30.47
CA PRO A 268 35.57 19.96 -31.26
C PRO A 268 37.05 20.22 -30.95
N LYS A 269 37.54 19.76 -29.79
CA LYS A 269 38.94 19.91 -29.39
C LYS A 269 39.83 18.75 -29.86
N LEU A 270 39.26 17.64 -30.31
CA LEU A 270 40.01 16.42 -30.67
C LEU A 270 40.83 16.57 -31.95
N ASP A 271 40.49 17.52 -32.83
CA ASP A 271 41.27 17.82 -34.05
C ASP A 271 42.65 18.44 -33.75
N ASN A 272 42.86 18.92 -32.52
CA ASN A 272 44.15 19.47 -32.11
C ASN A 272 45.08 18.33 -31.63
N PRO A 273 46.32 18.21 -32.16
CA PRO A 273 47.30 17.20 -31.77
C PRO A 273 47.53 17.10 -30.25
N LYS A 274 47.38 18.23 -29.53
CA LYS A 274 47.51 18.30 -28.07
C LYS A 274 46.47 17.45 -27.33
N TYR A 275 45.28 17.25 -27.89
CA TYR A 275 44.15 16.60 -27.21
C TYR A 275 43.79 15.22 -27.78
N VAL A 276 44.55 14.69 -28.74
CA VAL A 276 44.30 13.39 -29.40
C VAL A 276 44.20 12.23 -28.40
N HIS A 277 44.94 12.29 -27.29
CA HIS A 277 44.88 11.29 -26.22
C HIS A 277 43.48 11.13 -25.57
N LEU A 278 42.61 12.16 -25.66
CA LEU A 278 41.23 12.11 -25.16
C LEU A 278 40.26 11.40 -26.11
N MET A 279 40.68 11.06 -27.32
CA MET A 279 39.82 10.43 -28.33
C MET A 279 39.30 9.06 -27.87
N ILE A 280 40.17 8.19 -27.36
CA ILE A 280 39.78 6.84 -26.91
C ILE A 280 38.81 6.90 -25.72
N PRO A 281 39.08 7.65 -24.63
CA PRO A 281 38.11 7.82 -23.54
C PRO A 281 36.75 8.38 -24.01
N THR A 282 36.76 9.35 -24.93
CA THR A 282 35.53 9.96 -25.47
C THR A 282 34.72 8.96 -26.29
N LEU A 283 35.38 8.13 -27.10
CA LEU A 283 34.73 7.09 -27.88
C LEU A 283 34.08 6.03 -26.98
N ILE A 284 34.79 5.56 -25.95
CA ILE A 284 34.26 4.61 -24.96
C ILE A 284 33.01 5.18 -24.29
N MET A 285 33.06 6.45 -23.88
CA MET A 285 31.92 7.14 -23.28
C MET A 285 30.70 7.15 -24.19
N ILE A 286 30.87 7.55 -25.46
CA ILE A 286 29.77 7.65 -26.43
C ILE A 286 29.19 6.27 -26.73
N VAL A 287 30.02 5.25 -26.96
CA VAL A 287 29.56 3.88 -27.25
C VAL A 287 28.78 3.32 -26.06
N SER A 288 29.26 3.53 -24.83
CA SER A 288 28.54 3.16 -23.60
C SER A 288 27.18 3.86 -23.51
N SER A 289 27.15 5.17 -23.72
CA SER A 289 25.92 5.96 -23.61
C SER A 289 24.89 5.59 -24.67
N VAL A 290 25.30 5.40 -25.92
CA VAL A 290 24.41 4.96 -27.01
C VAL A 290 23.87 3.56 -26.73
N THR A 291 24.71 2.63 -26.28
CA THR A 291 24.28 1.26 -25.94
C THR A 291 23.25 1.27 -24.80
N THR A 292 23.50 2.08 -23.76
CA THR A 292 22.56 2.27 -22.65
C THR A 292 21.22 2.81 -23.13
N ILE A 293 21.22 3.83 -23.99
CA ILE A 293 20.02 4.43 -24.58
C ILE A 293 19.22 3.39 -25.38
N ILE A 294 19.89 2.57 -26.20
CA ILE A 294 19.24 1.52 -26.99
C ILE A 294 18.47 0.56 -26.08
N PHE A 295 19.09 0.05 -25.00
CA PHE A 295 18.41 -0.85 -24.08
C PHE A 295 17.29 -0.18 -23.27
N ALA A 296 17.45 1.10 -22.91
CA ALA A 296 16.41 1.88 -22.24
C ALA A 296 15.19 2.11 -23.16
N ILE A 297 15.39 2.41 -24.45
CA ILE A 297 14.28 2.52 -25.43
C ILE A 297 13.62 1.17 -25.65
N LEU A 298 14.40 0.09 -25.75
CA LEU A 298 13.84 -1.25 -25.93
C LEU A 298 13.00 -1.71 -24.73
N SER A 299 13.28 -1.24 -23.51
CA SER A 299 12.49 -1.58 -22.33
C SER A 299 11.15 -0.82 -22.26
N THR A 300 11.07 0.37 -22.84
CA THR A 300 9.81 1.15 -22.90
C THR A 300 8.96 0.82 -24.13
N ARG A 301 9.53 0.15 -25.14
CA ARG A 301 8.82 -0.21 -26.38
C ARG A 301 7.63 -1.16 -26.10
N PRO A 302 6.38 -0.78 -26.44
CA PRO A 302 5.23 -1.66 -26.27
C PRO A 302 5.30 -2.85 -27.24
N LYS A 303 4.88 -4.03 -26.79
CA LYS A 303 4.76 -5.22 -27.63
C LYS A 303 3.29 -5.62 -27.74
N VAL A 304 2.79 -5.66 -28.97
CA VAL A 304 1.45 -6.15 -29.30
C VAL A 304 1.52 -7.64 -29.65
N THR A 305 0.61 -8.44 -29.10
CA THR A 305 0.34 -9.82 -29.54
C THR A 305 -0.39 -9.82 -30.88
N LYS A 306 -0.40 -10.97 -31.58
CA LYS A 306 -1.17 -11.14 -32.81
C LYS A 306 -2.66 -11.25 -32.44
N GLY A 307 -3.49 -10.34 -32.98
CA GLY A 307 -4.86 -10.10 -32.52
C GLY A 307 -5.95 -10.52 -33.49
N ILE A 308 -5.99 -11.79 -33.91
CA ILE A 308 -7.13 -12.35 -34.64
C ILE A 308 -7.42 -13.73 -34.03
N PHE A 309 -8.66 -13.95 -33.61
CA PHE A 309 -9.16 -15.21 -33.05
C PHE A 309 -10.46 -15.60 -33.74
N THR A 310 -10.71 -16.90 -33.83
CA THR A 310 -11.95 -17.46 -34.38
C THR A 310 -12.99 -17.67 -33.28
N ARG A 311 -14.27 -17.85 -33.65
CA ARG A 311 -15.33 -18.19 -32.67
C ARG A 311 -15.02 -19.49 -31.92
N GLN A 312 -14.40 -20.45 -32.58
CA GLN A 312 -13.98 -21.71 -31.96
C GLN A 312 -12.93 -21.49 -30.86
N ASP A 313 -12.00 -20.54 -31.02
CA ASP A 313 -11.01 -20.23 -29.98
C ASP A 313 -11.65 -19.65 -28.71
N ILE A 314 -12.78 -18.95 -28.86
CA ILE A 314 -13.57 -18.34 -27.77
C ILE A 314 -14.38 -19.42 -27.06
N GLU A 315 -15.05 -20.30 -27.81
CA GLU A 315 -15.78 -21.46 -27.28
C GLU A 315 -14.86 -22.42 -26.51
N GLU A 316 -13.63 -22.61 -26.99
CA GLU A 316 -12.60 -23.40 -26.32
C GLU A 316 -11.90 -22.66 -25.16
N LYS A 317 -12.34 -21.43 -24.83
CA LYS A 317 -11.81 -20.59 -23.73
C LYS A 317 -10.30 -20.34 -23.82
N LYS A 318 -9.73 -20.34 -25.02
CA LYS A 318 -8.28 -20.18 -25.25
C LYS A 318 -7.84 -18.73 -25.29
N VAL A 319 -8.77 -17.80 -25.57
CA VAL A 319 -8.49 -16.37 -25.77
C VAL A 319 -8.56 -15.58 -24.46
N ASN A 320 -7.57 -14.70 -24.24
CA ASN A 320 -7.67 -13.65 -23.21
C ASN A 320 -8.32 -12.41 -23.83
N LEU A 321 -9.62 -12.24 -23.56
CA LEU A 321 -10.46 -11.14 -24.07
C LEU A 321 -10.26 -9.81 -23.32
N LEU A 322 -9.59 -9.83 -22.16
CA LEU A 322 -9.35 -8.63 -21.35
C LEU A 322 -8.11 -7.85 -21.81
N PHE A 323 -7.20 -8.51 -22.55
CA PHE A 323 -6.00 -7.87 -23.08
C PHE A 323 -6.27 -7.13 -24.40
N PHE A 324 -6.05 -5.82 -24.43
CA PHE A 324 -6.28 -4.99 -25.63
C PHE A 324 -5.55 -5.49 -26.88
N GLY A 325 -4.34 -6.04 -26.74
CA GLY A 325 -3.57 -6.57 -27.88
C GLY A 325 -4.19 -7.80 -28.53
N ASN A 326 -5.19 -8.42 -27.90
CA ASN A 326 -5.89 -9.59 -28.42
C ASN A 326 -7.18 -9.24 -29.16
N PHE A 327 -7.89 -8.16 -28.77
CA PHE A 327 -9.18 -7.82 -29.36
C PHE A 327 -9.18 -6.59 -30.30
N TYR A 328 -8.09 -5.82 -30.40
CA TYR A 328 -8.06 -4.54 -31.15
C TYR A 328 -8.41 -4.62 -32.65
N LYS A 329 -8.43 -5.81 -33.27
CA LYS A 329 -8.86 -6.02 -34.67
C LYS A 329 -10.19 -6.76 -34.78
N MET A 330 -10.87 -7.05 -33.68
CA MET A 330 -12.16 -7.73 -33.70
C MET A 330 -13.29 -6.75 -34.06
N PRO A 331 -14.25 -7.13 -34.90
CA PRO A 331 -15.49 -6.37 -35.07
C PRO A 331 -16.22 -6.23 -33.72
N LEU A 332 -16.81 -5.06 -33.47
CA LEU A 332 -17.50 -4.75 -32.21
C LEU A 332 -18.58 -5.78 -31.86
N GLN A 333 -19.34 -6.23 -32.87
CA GLN A 333 -20.41 -7.22 -32.69
C GLN A 333 -19.88 -8.56 -32.18
N GLU A 334 -18.74 -9.02 -32.73
CA GLU A 334 -18.08 -10.26 -32.29
C GLU A 334 -17.49 -10.11 -30.88
N TYR A 335 -16.89 -8.95 -30.58
CA TYR A 335 -16.35 -8.67 -29.24
C TYR A 335 -17.46 -8.61 -28.18
N GLN A 336 -18.58 -7.94 -28.48
CA GLN A 336 -19.72 -7.85 -27.58
C GLN A 336 -20.34 -9.22 -27.31
N TRP A 337 -20.48 -10.06 -28.34
CA TRP A 337 -20.92 -11.45 -28.17
C TRP A 337 -19.95 -12.24 -27.26
N ALA A 338 -18.64 -12.19 -27.54
CA ALA A 338 -17.63 -12.90 -26.78
C ALA A 338 -17.56 -12.48 -25.30
N MET A 339 -17.68 -11.17 -25.02
CA MET A 339 -17.74 -10.64 -23.66
C MET A 339 -19.00 -11.10 -22.93
N ASN A 340 -20.16 -11.11 -23.61
CA ASN A 340 -21.40 -11.62 -23.02
C ASN A 340 -21.35 -13.12 -22.73
N GLU A 341 -20.72 -13.93 -23.60
CA GLU A 341 -20.50 -15.36 -23.32
C GLU A 341 -19.57 -15.56 -22.13
N MET A 342 -18.47 -14.79 -22.03
CA MET A 342 -17.57 -14.85 -20.89
C MET A 342 -18.26 -14.45 -19.58
N MET A 343 -19.10 -13.40 -19.60
CA MET A 343 -19.82 -12.93 -18.41
C MET A 343 -20.84 -13.93 -17.85
N LYS A 344 -21.31 -14.89 -18.66
CA LYS A 344 -22.20 -15.97 -18.22
C LYS A 344 -21.48 -17.04 -17.39
N ASP A 345 -20.16 -17.13 -17.49
CA ASP A 345 -19.35 -18.18 -16.86
C ASP A 345 -18.28 -17.58 -15.93
N LYS A 346 -18.53 -17.64 -14.62
CA LYS A 346 -17.62 -17.10 -13.60
C LYS A 346 -16.21 -17.73 -13.65
N GLU A 347 -16.11 -19.03 -13.91
CA GLU A 347 -14.83 -19.72 -14.01
C GLU A 347 -14.04 -19.21 -15.22
N TYR A 348 -14.74 -18.94 -16.33
CA TYR A 348 -14.12 -18.35 -17.52
C TYR A 348 -13.61 -16.92 -17.26
N ILE A 349 -14.36 -16.07 -16.55
CA ILE A 349 -13.90 -14.73 -16.15
C ILE A 349 -12.61 -14.83 -15.33
N TYR A 350 -12.63 -15.64 -14.25
CA TYR A 350 -11.47 -15.76 -13.35
C TYR A 350 -10.25 -16.33 -14.06
N ASN A 351 -10.41 -17.40 -14.85
CA ASN A 351 -9.31 -17.96 -15.65
C ASN A 351 -8.76 -16.95 -16.67
N THR A 352 -9.60 -16.10 -17.24
CA THR A 352 -9.16 -15.03 -18.15
C THR A 352 -8.37 -13.96 -17.41
N MET A 353 -8.82 -13.53 -16.23
CA MET A 353 -8.06 -12.59 -15.38
C MET A 353 -6.71 -13.18 -14.90
N ILE A 354 -6.65 -14.48 -14.58
CA ILE A 354 -5.40 -15.17 -14.22
C ILE A 354 -4.42 -15.14 -15.41
N LYS A 355 -4.90 -15.47 -16.61
CA LYS A 355 -4.08 -15.41 -17.84
C LYS A 355 -3.56 -13.99 -18.07
N ASP A 356 -4.41 -12.98 -17.89
CA ASP A 356 -4.02 -11.58 -18.06
C ASP A 356 -2.92 -11.16 -17.07
N LEU A 357 -3.12 -11.45 -15.78
CA LEU A 357 -2.10 -11.21 -14.74
C LEU A 357 -0.77 -11.91 -15.06
N TYR A 358 -0.81 -13.17 -15.50
CA TYR A 358 0.39 -13.92 -15.87
C TYR A 358 1.15 -13.24 -17.02
N PHE A 359 0.46 -12.88 -18.10
CA PHE A 359 1.09 -12.24 -19.25
C PHE A 359 1.62 -10.84 -18.91
N LEU A 360 0.93 -10.09 -18.05
CA LEU A 360 1.42 -8.81 -17.55
C LEU A 360 2.73 -8.98 -16.78
N GLY A 361 2.83 -10.01 -15.93
CA GLY A 361 4.07 -10.38 -15.24
C GLY A 361 5.21 -10.75 -16.19
N VAL A 362 4.94 -11.49 -17.28
CA VAL A 362 5.94 -11.85 -18.31
C VAL A 362 6.46 -10.61 -19.05
N VAL A 363 5.57 -9.66 -19.39
CA VAL A 363 5.97 -8.39 -20.02
C VAL A 363 6.84 -7.57 -19.06
N LEU A 364 6.47 -7.54 -17.78
CA LEU A 364 7.20 -6.83 -16.74
C LEU A 364 8.61 -7.41 -16.53
N GLU A 365 8.77 -8.73 -16.40
CA GLU A 365 10.09 -9.39 -16.30
C GLU A 365 11.01 -8.94 -17.42
N ARG A 366 10.52 -8.93 -18.65
CA ARG A 366 11.30 -8.54 -19.81
C ARG A 366 11.75 -7.08 -19.73
N LYS A 367 10.86 -6.17 -19.34
CA LYS A 367 11.22 -4.74 -19.12
C LYS A 367 12.36 -4.63 -18.11
N TYR A 368 12.22 -5.30 -16.96
CA TYR A 368 13.25 -5.28 -15.92
C TYR A 368 14.56 -5.94 -16.36
N ARG A 369 14.52 -6.98 -17.19
CA ARG A 369 15.73 -7.62 -17.73
C ARG A 369 16.49 -6.67 -18.66
N LEU A 370 15.80 -6.03 -19.60
CA LEU A 370 16.40 -5.03 -20.50
C LEU A 370 16.95 -3.83 -19.72
N LEU A 371 16.19 -3.36 -18.73
CA LEU A 371 16.62 -2.26 -17.88
C LEU A 371 17.89 -2.62 -17.09
N ARG A 372 17.98 -3.85 -16.56
CA ARG A 372 19.18 -4.33 -15.85
C ARG A 372 20.40 -4.34 -16.76
N VAL A 373 20.23 -4.77 -18.02
CA VAL A 373 21.29 -4.70 -19.03
C VAL A 373 21.70 -3.25 -19.30
N ALA A 374 20.75 -2.34 -19.46
CA ALA A 374 21.02 -0.91 -19.64
C ALA A 374 21.84 -0.33 -18.47
N TYR A 375 21.45 -0.61 -17.23
CA TYR A 375 22.18 -0.16 -16.04
C TYR A 375 23.59 -0.73 -15.97
N ASN A 376 23.79 -1.99 -16.36
CA ASN A 376 25.13 -2.59 -16.38
C ASN A 376 26.03 -1.88 -17.40
N PHE A 377 25.54 -1.66 -18.62
CA PHE A 377 26.30 -0.91 -19.64
C PHE A 377 26.63 0.50 -19.16
N PHE A 378 25.65 1.20 -18.59
CA PHE A 378 25.85 2.53 -18.04
C PHE A 378 26.91 2.57 -16.93
N MET A 379 26.78 1.67 -15.95
CA MET A 379 27.64 1.64 -14.77
C MET A 379 29.08 1.27 -15.12
N PHE A 380 29.28 0.14 -15.84
CA PHE A 380 30.62 -0.27 -16.25
C PHE A 380 31.22 0.72 -17.25
N GLY A 381 30.42 1.24 -18.16
CA GLY A 381 30.88 2.20 -19.16
C GLY A 381 31.33 3.52 -18.56
N ILE A 382 30.64 4.04 -17.54
CA ILE A 382 31.13 5.23 -16.79
C ILE A 382 32.46 4.92 -16.10
N VAL A 383 32.57 3.79 -15.40
CA VAL A 383 33.81 3.43 -14.69
C VAL A 383 34.99 3.32 -15.67
N ILE A 384 34.81 2.58 -16.78
CA ILE A 384 35.84 2.42 -17.80
C ILE A 384 36.19 3.77 -18.45
N THR A 385 35.20 4.61 -18.71
CA THR A 385 35.40 5.97 -19.24
C THR A 385 36.28 6.81 -18.31
N VAL A 386 35.94 6.86 -17.02
CA VAL A 386 36.69 7.63 -16.02
C VAL A 386 38.14 7.12 -15.91
N LEU A 387 38.34 5.80 -15.81
CA LEU A 387 39.68 5.22 -15.78
C LEU A 387 40.47 5.53 -17.05
N SER A 388 39.82 5.48 -18.22
CA SER A 388 40.45 5.81 -19.50
C SER A 388 40.89 7.27 -19.55
N PHE A 389 40.06 8.21 -19.06
CA PHE A 389 40.44 9.62 -18.95
C PHE A 389 41.64 9.82 -18.00
N ILE A 390 41.65 9.16 -16.84
CA ILE A 390 42.77 9.24 -15.89
C ILE A 390 44.08 8.76 -16.54
N ILE A 391 44.04 7.62 -17.24
CA ILE A 391 45.22 7.08 -17.95
C ILE A 391 45.68 8.06 -19.05
N ALA A 392 44.73 8.59 -19.83
CA ALA A 392 45.04 9.52 -20.91
C ALA A 392 45.72 10.81 -20.40
N PHE A 393 45.29 11.34 -19.26
CA PHE A 393 45.95 12.50 -18.64
C PHE A 393 47.33 12.16 -18.08
N LYS A 394 47.52 10.98 -17.50
CA LYS A 394 48.81 10.55 -16.95
C LYS A 394 49.87 10.35 -18.05
N MET A 395 49.47 9.94 -19.26
CA MET A 395 50.36 9.76 -20.41
C MET A 395 50.92 11.07 -21.00
N ILE A 396 50.39 12.24 -20.63
CA ILE A 396 50.89 13.56 -21.05
C ILE A 396 51.91 14.11 -20.05
N GLY A 397 51.83 13.67 -18.80
CA GLY A 397 52.68 14.15 -17.69
C GLY A 397 54.05 13.47 -17.60
N ASN A 398 54.26 12.42 -18.40
CA ASN A 398 55.56 11.80 -18.68
C ASN A 398 55.94 12.11 -20.13
#